data_AF-A0A8H6Y7I0-F1
#
_entry.id   AF-A0A8H6Y7I0-F1
#
_cell.length_a   1.000
_cell.length_b   1.000
_cell.length_c   1.000
_cell.angle_alpha   90.00
_cell.angle_beta   90.00
_cell.angle_gamma   90.00
#
_symmetry.space_group_name_H-M   'P 1'
#
loop_
_entity.id
_entity.type
_entity.pdbx_description
1 polymer ?
#
loop_
_entity_poly.entity_id
_entity_poly.type
_entity_poly.pdbx_seq_one_letter_code
_entity_poly.pdbx_strand_id
1 'polypeptide(L)'
;MFRSLVRRAVISSASPSANPHTLGPFQVFDRNAKRIQKDRAALREDSRTVDYVREEVADRMMERFLDIKRTFGSILDLGSGAGHFTKLLEPDKVQKAVMVDLSQMSLNRDPDSDFEVQVERIHGDEENLLQIVEPNSQEAVVSCLSLHWVNDLPGTLVQIREALKPDGLFLGAMFGGDTLFELRSALQLAEVEREGGLSPHKHATSLISWAAPGSPLLTVDVDEVKVAYPDMWALMDDLRAMGEGNAILGPRRALRRDTLAAASAIYTGKFGSLPSFHFL
;
A
#
# COMPACT_ATOMS: atom_id res chain seq x y z
N MET A 1 -58.92 29.79 31.44
CA MET A 1 -58.54 29.11 30.17
C MET A 1 -57.06 29.33 29.95
N PHE A 2 -56.24 28.31 30.18
CA PHE A 2 -54.77 28.38 30.22
C PHE A 2 -54.18 28.76 28.86
N ARG A 3 -53.32 29.80 28.83
CA ARG A 3 -52.50 30.15 27.66
C ARG A 3 -51.20 29.33 27.70
N SER A 4 -51.05 28.42 26.74
CA SER A 4 -49.84 27.65 26.47
C SER A 4 -48.72 28.55 25.92
N LEU A 5 -47.58 28.61 26.59
CA LEU A 5 -46.33 29.16 26.07
C LEU A 5 -45.56 28.04 25.37
N VAL A 6 -45.48 28.08 24.03
CA VAL A 6 -44.54 27.26 23.26
C VAL A 6 -43.23 28.05 23.13
N ARG A 7 -42.20 27.66 23.89
CA ARG A 7 -40.82 28.13 23.68
C ARG A 7 -40.23 27.41 22.46
N ARG A 8 -39.92 28.16 21.40
CA ARG A 8 -39.15 27.69 20.25
C ARG A 8 -37.67 27.70 20.62
N ALA A 9 -37.07 26.53 20.84
CA ALA A 9 -35.62 26.41 20.99
C ALA A 9 -34.99 26.35 19.59
N VAL A 10 -34.19 27.36 19.26
CA VAL A 10 -33.30 27.33 18.09
C VAL A 10 -32.05 26.58 18.51
N ILE A 11 -31.88 25.35 18.02
CA ILE A 11 -30.64 24.58 18.20
C ILE A 11 -29.73 24.94 17.03
N SER A 12 -28.75 25.79 17.30
CA SER A 12 -27.62 26.05 16.39
C SER A 12 -26.68 24.85 16.47
N SER A 13 -26.69 23.97 15.47
CA SER A 13 -25.67 22.93 15.30
C SER A 13 -24.41 23.53 14.68
N ALA A 14 -23.55 24.12 15.51
CA ALA A 14 -22.17 24.35 15.12
C ALA A 14 -21.43 23.01 15.23
N SER A 15 -21.01 22.45 14.09
CA SER A 15 -20.13 21.29 14.04
C SER A 15 -18.82 21.66 14.76
N PRO A 16 -18.35 20.88 15.75
CA PRO A 16 -17.07 21.15 16.38
C PRO A 16 -15.97 20.92 15.33
N SER A 17 -15.08 21.90 15.16
CA SER A 17 -13.88 21.73 14.34
C SER A 17 -13.08 20.53 14.84
N ALA A 18 -12.83 19.57 13.95
CA ALA A 18 -12.08 18.36 14.27
C ALA A 18 -10.71 18.73 14.85
N ASN A 19 -10.43 18.18 16.03
CA ASN A 19 -9.16 18.34 16.71
C ASN A 19 -8.12 17.50 15.92
N PRO A 20 -7.02 18.06 15.40
CA PRO A 20 -6.06 17.33 14.55
C PRO A 20 -5.27 16.23 15.31
N HIS A 21 -5.59 15.99 16.58
CA HIS A 21 -4.89 15.05 17.46
C HIS A 21 -5.75 13.86 17.93
N THR A 22 -7.01 13.78 17.56
CA THR A 22 -7.79 12.54 17.76
C THR A 22 -7.52 11.60 16.59
N LEU A 23 -6.49 10.76 16.73
CA LEU A 23 -6.26 9.65 15.81
C LEU A 23 -7.50 8.74 15.84
N GLY A 24 -8.12 8.53 14.68
CA GLY A 24 -9.19 7.53 14.55
C GLY A 24 -8.65 6.13 14.89
N PRO A 25 -9.53 5.15 15.19
CA PRO A 25 -9.13 3.80 15.63
C PRO A 25 -8.20 3.07 14.63
N PHE A 26 -8.17 3.51 13.37
CA PHE A 26 -7.37 2.94 12.30
C PHE A 26 -6.26 3.87 11.78
N GLN A 27 -6.07 5.06 12.36
CA GLN A 27 -5.16 6.06 11.80
C GLN A 27 -3.70 5.81 12.23
N VAL A 28 -2.95 5.13 11.36
CA VAL A 28 -1.58 4.68 11.55
C VAL A 28 -0.60 5.43 10.66
N PHE A 29 -0.96 5.69 9.40
CA PHE A 29 -0.09 6.24 8.38
C PHE A 29 -0.47 7.68 8.03
N ASP A 30 0.53 8.54 7.88
CA ASP A 30 0.38 9.87 7.29
C ASP A 30 0.30 9.69 5.77
N ARG A 31 -0.94 9.61 5.27
CA ARG A 31 -1.23 9.41 3.84
C ARG A 31 -0.63 10.51 2.96
N ASN A 32 -0.57 11.76 3.45
CA ASN A 32 0.07 12.84 2.69
C ASN A 32 1.60 12.67 2.66
N ALA A 33 2.23 12.26 3.76
CA ALA A 33 3.65 11.91 3.75
C ALA A 33 3.93 10.76 2.77
N LYS A 34 3.08 9.74 2.76
CA LYS A 34 3.22 8.61 1.84
C LYS A 34 3.07 9.05 0.38
N ARG A 35 2.08 9.88 0.06
CA ARG A 35 1.93 10.49 -1.27
C ARG A 35 3.19 11.23 -1.70
N ILE A 36 3.74 12.09 -0.84
CA ILE A 36 4.98 12.84 -1.12
C ILE A 36 6.17 11.89 -1.36
N GLN A 37 6.27 10.77 -0.63
CA GLN A 37 7.31 9.77 -0.84
C GLN A 37 7.17 9.11 -2.22
N LYS A 38 5.95 8.68 -2.59
CA LYS A 38 5.66 8.12 -3.91
C LYS A 38 5.95 9.13 -5.04
N ASP A 39 5.58 10.39 -4.85
CA ASP A 39 5.87 11.45 -5.82
C ASP A 39 7.37 11.60 -6.05
N ARG A 40 8.14 11.68 -4.95
CA ARG A 40 9.60 11.81 -5.02
C ARG A 40 10.25 10.59 -5.65
N ALA A 41 9.81 9.39 -5.28
CA ALA A 41 10.29 8.14 -5.84
C ALA A 41 10.11 8.11 -7.36
N ALA A 42 8.91 8.44 -7.85
CA ALA A 42 8.62 8.46 -9.29
C ALA A 42 9.48 9.45 -10.09
N LEU A 43 9.93 10.54 -9.46
CA LEU A 43 10.76 11.56 -10.09
C LEU A 43 12.27 11.26 -10.03
N ARG A 44 12.70 10.18 -9.37
CA ARG A 44 14.12 9.79 -9.36
C ARG A 44 14.53 9.15 -10.68
N GLU A 45 15.78 9.41 -11.08
CA GLU A 45 16.39 8.83 -12.28
C GLU A 45 16.51 7.31 -12.19
N ASP A 46 16.79 6.78 -10.99
CA ASP A 46 16.95 5.35 -10.70
C ASP A 46 15.64 4.66 -10.30
N SER A 47 14.50 5.34 -10.42
CA SER A 47 13.19 4.78 -10.00
C SER A 47 12.84 3.45 -10.65
N ARG A 48 13.31 3.21 -11.89
CA ARG A 48 13.09 1.95 -12.63
C ARG A 48 14.06 0.84 -12.25
N THR A 49 15.25 1.17 -11.74
CA THR A 49 16.24 0.13 -11.38
C THR A 49 15.84 -0.62 -10.12
N VAL A 50 14.89 -0.09 -9.36
CA VAL A 50 14.40 -0.65 -8.10
C VAL A 50 13.00 -1.27 -8.21
N ASP A 51 12.50 -1.48 -9.43
CA ASP A 51 11.18 -2.06 -9.65
C ASP A 51 11.16 -3.59 -9.45
N TYR A 52 12.31 -4.26 -9.34
CA TYR A 52 12.45 -5.72 -9.31
C TYR A 52 11.53 -6.44 -8.30
N VAL A 53 11.27 -5.86 -7.11
CA VAL A 53 10.33 -6.49 -6.15
C VAL A 53 8.90 -6.40 -6.65
N ARG A 54 8.51 -5.27 -7.25
CA ARG A 54 7.16 -5.08 -7.78
C ARG A 54 6.94 -5.87 -9.04
N GLU A 55 7.94 -5.98 -9.90
CA GLU A 55 7.91 -6.81 -11.10
C GLU A 55 7.75 -8.29 -10.73
N GLU A 56 8.59 -8.81 -9.82
CA GLU A 56 8.48 -10.19 -9.35
C GLU A 56 7.10 -10.51 -8.75
N VAL A 57 6.54 -9.60 -7.94
CA VAL A 57 5.20 -9.80 -7.36
C VAL A 57 4.10 -9.68 -8.43
N ALA A 58 4.24 -8.76 -9.39
CA ALA A 58 3.30 -8.63 -10.51
C ALA A 58 3.28 -9.88 -11.38
N ASP A 59 4.45 -10.47 -11.68
CA ASP A 59 4.56 -11.72 -12.44
C ASP A 59 3.83 -12.88 -11.71
N ARG A 60 4.08 -13.07 -10.42
CA ARG A 60 3.40 -14.10 -9.61
C ARG A 60 1.90 -13.88 -9.48
N MET A 61 1.45 -12.62 -9.44
CA MET A 61 0.03 -12.29 -9.49
C MET A 61 -0.55 -12.59 -10.88
N MET A 62 0.20 -12.31 -11.94
CA MET A 62 -0.23 -12.53 -13.32
C MET A 62 -0.42 -14.03 -13.61
N GLU A 63 0.48 -14.89 -13.14
CA GLU A 63 0.32 -16.36 -13.24
C GLU A 63 -1.06 -16.81 -12.70
N ARG A 64 -1.41 -16.37 -11.49
CA ARG A 64 -2.71 -16.66 -10.86
C ARG A 64 -3.89 -16.02 -11.61
N PHE A 65 -3.68 -14.84 -12.19
CA PHE A 65 -4.70 -14.16 -12.98
C PHE A 65 -4.99 -14.88 -14.31
N LEU A 66 -3.96 -15.42 -14.97
CA LEU A 66 -4.09 -16.14 -16.24
C LEU A 66 -4.81 -17.49 -16.08
N ASP A 67 -4.69 -18.15 -14.93
CA ASP A 67 -5.43 -19.39 -14.60
C ASP A 67 -6.97 -19.21 -14.62
N ILE A 68 -7.45 -17.97 -14.47
CA ILE A 68 -8.87 -17.66 -14.45
C ILE A 68 -9.42 -17.73 -15.88
N LYS A 69 -10.27 -18.69 -16.21
CA LYS A 69 -10.70 -18.94 -17.61
C LYS A 69 -11.49 -17.83 -18.30
N ARG A 70 -12.02 -16.85 -17.57
CA ARG A 70 -12.78 -15.74 -18.16
C ARG A 70 -11.87 -14.64 -18.71
N THR A 71 -12.44 -13.81 -19.58
CA THR A 71 -11.87 -12.55 -20.07
C THR A 71 -12.59 -11.38 -19.39
N PHE A 72 -11.97 -10.20 -19.39
CA PHE A 72 -12.48 -9.01 -18.76
C PHE A 72 -12.60 -7.86 -19.77
N GLY A 73 -13.73 -7.16 -19.76
CA GLY A 73 -13.88 -5.93 -20.54
C GLY A 73 -13.07 -4.79 -19.92
N SER A 74 -13.05 -4.71 -18.59
CA SER A 74 -12.24 -3.73 -17.86
C SER A 74 -11.81 -4.28 -16.52
N ILE A 75 -10.60 -3.95 -16.10
CA ILE A 75 -10.13 -4.17 -14.72
C ILE A 75 -9.78 -2.84 -14.06
N LEU A 76 -9.84 -2.79 -12.73
CA LEU A 76 -9.37 -1.67 -11.92
C LEU A 76 -8.06 -2.05 -11.22
N ASP A 77 -6.96 -1.37 -11.54
CA ASP A 77 -5.66 -1.52 -10.88
C ASP A 77 -5.53 -0.47 -9.76
N LEU A 78 -5.79 -0.90 -8.53
CA LEU A 78 -5.90 -0.05 -7.34
C LEU A 78 -4.56 0.07 -6.63
N GLY A 79 -4.06 1.30 -6.52
CA GLY A 79 -2.70 1.56 -6.06
C GLY A 79 -1.64 1.18 -7.10
N SER A 80 -2.00 1.37 -8.37
CA SER A 80 -1.28 0.88 -9.55
C SER A 80 0.17 1.35 -9.69
N GLY A 81 0.55 2.48 -9.08
CA GLY A 81 1.84 3.12 -9.28
C GLY A 81 2.10 3.37 -10.77
N ALA A 82 3.20 2.82 -11.29
CA ALA A 82 3.52 2.89 -12.71
C ALA A 82 2.88 1.78 -13.57
N GLY A 83 1.99 0.97 -12.97
CA GLY A 83 1.21 -0.06 -13.64
C GLY A 83 1.95 -1.38 -13.86
N HIS A 84 2.76 -1.85 -12.90
CA HIS A 84 3.54 -3.10 -13.06
C HIS A 84 2.67 -4.31 -13.42
N PHE A 85 1.51 -4.45 -12.78
CA PHE A 85 0.54 -5.49 -13.16
C PHE A 85 -0.11 -5.18 -14.51
N THR A 86 -0.50 -3.92 -14.74
CA THR A 86 -1.14 -3.49 -15.99
C THR A 86 -0.27 -3.70 -17.23
N LYS A 87 1.06 -3.60 -17.13
CA LYS A 87 2.02 -3.86 -18.22
C LYS A 87 2.02 -5.31 -18.71
N LEU A 88 1.62 -6.24 -17.85
CA LEU A 88 1.59 -7.67 -18.15
C LEU A 88 0.25 -8.12 -18.78
N LEU A 89 -0.71 -7.20 -18.94
CA LEU A 89 -2.03 -7.53 -19.47
C LEU A 89 -1.99 -7.69 -20.98
N GLU A 90 -2.59 -8.78 -21.44
CA GLU A 90 -2.75 -9.08 -22.86
C GLU A 90 -4.17 -8.70 -23.35
N PRO A 91 -4.33 -8.11 -24.56
CA PRO A 91 -5.63 -7.64 -25.07
C PRO A 91 -6.71 -8.72 -25.27
N ASP A 92 -6.30 -9.98 -25.44
CA ASP A 92 -7.21 -11.12 -25.54
C ASP A 92 -7.85 -11.46 -24.18
N LYS A 93 -7.13 -11.16 -23.09
CA LYS A 93 -7.58 -11.37 -21.71
C LYS A 93 -8.33 -10.17 -21.15
N VAL A 94 -7.81 -8.96 -21.38
CA VAL A 94 -8.33 -7.71 -20.82
C VAL A 94 -8.33 -6.61 -21.87
N GLN A 95 -9.47 -5.96 -22.11
CA GLN A 95 -9.54 -4.90 -23.11
C GLN A 95 -9.06 -3.54 -22.58
N LYS A 96 -9.33 -3.26 -21.30
CA LYS A 96 -9.04 -1.97 -20.65
C LYS A 96 -8.58 -2.15 -19.21
N ALA A 97 -7.61 -1.32 -18.80
CA ALA A 97 -7.23 -1.14 -17.41
C ALA A 97 -7.54 0.30 -16.96
N VAL A 98 -8.17 0.43 -15.80
CA VAL A 98 -8.35 1.70 -15.10
C VAL A 98 -7.36 1.71 -13.93
N MET A 99 -6.31 2.51 -14.06
CA MET A 99 -5.25 2.67 -13.06
C MET A 99 -5.63 3.77 -12.07
N VAL A 100 -5.67 3.42 -10.79
CA VAL A 100 -5.92 4.35 -9.67
C VAL A 100 -4.68 4.42 -8.79
N ASP A 101 -4.23 5.63 -8.44
CA ASP A 101 -3.15 5.79 -7.47
C ASP A 101 -3.24 7.12 -6.72
N LEU A 102 -2.85 7.12 -5.44
CA LEU A 102 -2.71 8.32 -4.60
C LEU A 102 -1.68 9.32 -5.14
N SER A 103 -0.67 8.85 -5.87
CA SER A 103 0.44 9.62 -6.41
C SER A 103 0.26 9.87 -7.89
N GLN A 104 -0.06 11.11 -8.26
CA GLN A 104 -0.16 11.52 -9.66
C GLN A 104 1.17 11.33 -10.41
N MET A 105 2.32 11.47 -9.75
CA MET A 105 3.62 11.30 -10.39
C MET A 105 3.91 9.82 -10.65
N SER A 106 3.62 8.92 -9.70
CA SER A 106 3.76 7.48 -9.91
C SER A 106 2.82 7.01 -11.02
N LEU A 107 1.58 7.49 -10.99
CA LEU A 107 0.56 7.21 -11.99
C LEU A 107 0.96 7.63 -13.39
N ASN A 108 1.85 8.60 -13.59
CA ASN A 108 2.31 9.03 -14.92
C ASN A 108 3.80 8.79 -15.15
N ARG A 109 4.45 7.95 -14.35
CA ARG A 109 5.90 7.71 -14.46
C ARG A 109 6.27 7.12 -15.82
N ASP A 110 5.43 6.20 -16.30
CA ASP A 110 5.67 5.41 -17.51
C ASP A 110 4.61 5.73 -18.59
N PRO A 111 5.03 5.87 -19.86
CA PRO A 111 4.15 6.29 -20.95
C PRO A 111 3.15 5.21 -21.37
N ASP A 112 2.08 5.61 -22.03
CA ASP A 112 1.04 4.68 -22.50
C ASP A 112 1.54 3.65 -23.53
N SER A 113 2.69 3.89 -24.17
CA SER A 113 3.34 2.94 -25.09
C SER A 113 3.86 1.67 -24.41
N ASP A 114 3.95 1.67 -23.08
CA ASP A 114 4.41 0.53 -22.30
C ASP A 114 3.27 -0.49 -22.02
N PHE A 115 2.05 -0.22 -22.49
CA PHE A 115 0.88 -1.06 -22.25
C PHE A 115 0.27 -1.54 -23.56
N GLU A 116 -0.11 -2.83 -23.60
CA GLU A 116 -0.78 -3.41 -24.76
C GLU A 116 -2.30 -3.18 -24.77
N VAL A 117 -2.87 -2.88 -23.59
CA VAL A 117 -4.30 -2.64 -23.38
C VAL A 117 -4.63 -1.15 -23.28
N GLN A 118 -5.90 -0.77 -23.46
CA GLN A 118 -6.30 0.62 -23.24
C GLN A 118 -6.13 0.98 -21.75
N VAL A 119 -5.43 2.08 -21.46
CA VAL A 119 -5.25 2.57 -20.10
C VAL A 119 -6.05 3.86 -19.87
N GLU A 120 -6.76 3.91 -18.74
CA GLU A 120 -7.31 5.13 -18.17
C GLU A 120 -6.67 5.37 -16.80
N ARG A 121 -6.34 6.62 -16.45
CA ARG A 121 -5.65 6.97 -15.21
C ARG A 121 -6.51 7.88 -14.36
N ILE A 122 -6.72 7.50 -13.09
CA ILE A 122 -7.48 8.29 -12.12
C ILE A 122 -6.59 8.54 -10.89
N HIS A 123 -6.34 9.80 -10.59
CA HIS A 123 -5.68 10.17 -9.34
C HIS A 123 -6.69 10.15 -8.19
N GLY A 124 -6.51 9.25 -7.24
CA GLY A 124 -7.45 9.02 -6.16
C GLY A 124 -6.85 8.16 -5.04
N ASP A 125 -7.39 8.32 -3.84
CA ASP A 125 -6.96 7.55 -2.67
C ASP A 125 -7.72 6.22 -2.61
N GLU A 126 -6.99 5.11 -2.54
CA GLU A 126 -7.59 3.78 -2.43
C GLU A 126 -8.46 3.59 -1.18
N GLU A 127 -8.26 4.39 -0.11
CA GLU A 127 -9.13 4.39 1.07
C GLU A 127 -10.54 4.94 0.78
N ASN A 128 -10.75 5.62 -0.34
CA ASN A 128 -12.02 6.25 -0.73
C ASN A 128 -12.57 5.70 -2.06
N LEU A 129 -12.33 4.41 -2.33
CA LEU A 129 -12.66 3.76 -3.60
C LEU A 129 -14.09 4.03 -4.11
N LEU A 130 -15.11 3.99 -3.25
CA LEU A 130 -16.50 4.22 -3.68
C LEU A 130 -16.82 5.68 -4.03
N GLN A 131 -15.88 6.62 -3.84
CA GLN A 131 -15.96 7.97 -4.39
C GLN A 131 -15.34 8.07 -5.79
N ILE A 132 -14.61 7.04 -6.20
CA ILE A 132 -13.88 6.96 -7.47
C ILE A 132 -14.69 6.14 -8.48
N VAL A 133 -15.30 5.05 -8.03
CA VAL A 133 -16.08 4.13 -8.87
C VAL A 133 -17.44 3.84 -8.24
N GLU A 134 -18.42 3.56 -9.10
CA GLU A 134 -19.78 3.23 -8.66
C GLU A 134 -19.84 1.81 -8.03
N PRO A 135 -20.75 1.56 -7.08
CA PRO A 135 -21.03 0.21 -6.60
C PRO A 135 -21.46 -0.74 -7.74
N ASN A 136 -21.12 -2.02 -7.63
CA ASN A 136 -21.46 -3.08 -8.59
C ASN A 136 -21.08 -2.75 -10.05
N SER A 137 -19.94 -2.09 -10.26
CA SER A 137 -19.51 -1.62 -11.59
C SER A 137 -18.24 -2.30 -12.11
N GLN A 138 -17.42 -2.88 -11.23
CA GLN A 138 -16.10 -3.42 -11.58
C GLN A 138 -16.14 -4.94 -11.80
N GLU A 139 -15.54 -5.44 -12.89
CA GLU A 139 -15.46 -6.88 -13.17
C GLU A 139 -14.31 -7.56 -12.43
N ALA A 140 -13.20 -6.84 -12.31
CA ALA A 140 -12.07 -7.21 -11.46
C ALA A 140 -11.44 -5.97 -10.83
N VAL A 141 -10.98 -6.14 -9.60
CA VAL A 141 -10.10 -5.21 -8.90
C VAL A 141 -8.80 -5.95 -8.60
N VAL A 142 -7.67 -5.37 -9.00
CA VAL A 142 -6.34 -5.86 -8.67
C VAL A 142 -5.62 -4.83 -7.81
N SER A 143 -4.75 -5.27 -6.91
CA SER A 143 -3.88 -4.36 -6.16
C SER A 143 -2.52 -5.02 -5.89
N CYS A 144 -1.48 -4.50 -6.54
CA CYS A 144 -0.13 -5.05 -6.44
C CYS A 144 0.74 -4.18 -5.51
N LEU A 145 0.97 -4.63 -4.27
CA LEU A 145 1.82 -3.99 -3.27
C LEU A 145 1.42 -2.54 -2.93
N SER A 146 0.13 -2.28 -2.71
CA SER A 146 -0.35 -0.97 -2.22
C SER A 146 -1.08 -1.01 -0.88
N LEU A 147 -1.89 -2.05 -0.65
CA LEU A 147 -2.83 -2.09 0.48
C LEU A 147 -2.17 -2.10 1.87
N HIS A 148 -0.86 -2.39 1.98
CA HIS A 148 -0.15 -2.29 3.27
C HIS A 148 0.02 -0.86 3.80
N TRP A 149 -0.29 0.17 2.99
CA TRP A 149 -0.24 1.59 3.40
C TRP A 149 -1.59 2.21 3.72
N VAL A 150 -2.68 1.45 3.66
CA VAL A 150 -4.01 1.95 4.05
C VAL A 150 -4.22 1.82 5.56
N ASN A 151 -4.92 2.78 6.13
CA ASN A 151 -5.27 2.87 7.54
C ASN A 151 -6.40 1.89 7.88
N ASP A 152 -7.52 2.00 7.15
CA ASP A 152 -8.69 1.14 7.32
C ASP A 152 -8.73 0.06 6.21
N LEU A 153 -7.85 -0.95 6.36
CA LEU A 153 -7.83 -2.08 5.43
C LEU A 153 -9.17 -2.84 5.39
N PRO A 154 -9.82 -3.15 6.52
CA PRO A 154 -11.14 -3.77 6.48
C PRO A 154 -12.18 -2.94 5.72
N GLY A 155 -12.23 -1.63 5.96
CA GLY A 155 -13.13 -0.71 5.26
C GLY A 155 -12.81 -0.61 3.77
N THR A 156 -11.52 -0.58 3.40
CA THR A 156 -11.08 -0.57 1.99
C THR A 156 -11.50 -1.86 1.28
N LEU A 157 -11.34 -3.01 1.92
CA LEU A 157 -11.76 -4.29 1.34
C LEU A 157 -13.29 -4.43 1.24
N VAL A 158 -14.05 -3.83 2.17
CA VAL A 158 -15.52 -3.72 2.05
C VAL A 158 -15.89 -2.87 0.83
N GLN A 159 -15.24 -1.73 0.64
CA GLN A 159 -15.44 -0.88 -0.54
C GLN A 159 -15.11 -1.62 -1.84
N ILE A 160 -14.01 -2.39 -1.88
CA ILE A 160 -13.65 -3.23 -3.03
C ILE A 160 -14.78 -4.23 -3.34
N ARG A 161 -15.27 -4.93 -2.30
CA ARG A 161 -16.38 -5.86 -2.46
C ARG A 161 -17.66 -5.20 -2.98
N GLU A 162 -17.97 -3.98 -2.52
CA GLU A 162 -19.14 -3.23 -2.96
C GLU A 162 -18.98 -2.65 -4.38
N ALA A 163 -17.75 -2.33 -4.81
CA ALA A 163 -17.45 -1.89 -6.16
C ALA A 163 -17.57 -3.03 -7.20
N LEU A 164 -17.29 -4.27 -6.79
CA LEU A 164 -17.35 -5.45 -7.66
C LEU A 164 -18.78 -5.79 -8.09
N LYS A 165 -18.95 -6.13 -9.36
CA LYS A 165 -20.15 -6.80 -9.88
C LYS A 165 -20.34 -8.16 -9.18
N PRO A 166 -21.55 -8.75 -9.22
CA PRO A 166 -21.73 -10.15 -8.83
C PRO A 166 -20.72 -11.05 -9.54
N ASP A 167 -20.10 -11.97 -8.80
CA ASP A 167 -18.99 -12.83 -9.23
C ASP A 167 -17.72 -12.08 -9.70
N GLY A 168 -17.55 -10.80 -9.34
CA GLY A 168 -16.36 -10.01 -9.60
C GLY A 168 -15.10 -10.60 -8.93
N LEU A 169 -13.93 -10.35 -9.53
CA LEU A 169 -12.64 -10.84 -9.01
C LEU A 169 -11.98 -9.77 -8.15
N PHE A 170 -11.51 -10.14 -6.98
CA PHE A 170 -10.46 -9.38 -6.30
C PHE A 170 -9.17 -10.21 -6.27
N LEU A 171 -8.05 -9.61 -6.68
CA LEU A 171 -6.71 -10.18 -6.58
C LEU A 171 -5.76 -9.15 -5.99
N GLY A 172 -5.24 -9.40 -4.80
CA GLY A 172 -4.37 -8.45 -4.10
C GLY A 172 -3.10 -9.11 -3.58
N ALA A 173 -1.99 -8.38 -3.63
CA ALA A 173 -0.75 -8.70 -2.94
C ALA A 173 -0.31 -7.49 -2.09
N MET A 174 0.22 -7.77 -0.91
CA MET A 174 0.76 -6.77 0.01
C MET A 174 1.92 -7.38 0.77
N PHE A 175 2.84 -6.55 1.27
CA PHE A 175 3.89 -7.08 2.11
C PHE A 175 3.31 -7.74 3.37
N GLY A 176 3.93 -8.82 3.82
CA GLY A 176 3.65 -9.51 5.07
C GLY A 176 4.35 -8.89 6.27
N GLY A 177 4.00 -9.35 7.47
CA GLY A 177 4.56 -8.83 8.72
C GLY A 177 6.05 -9.16 8.91
N ASP A 178 6.54 -10.22 8.29
CA ASP A 178 7.93 -10.66 8.40
C ASP A 178 8.85 -10.02 7.35
N THR A 179 8.30 -9.20 6.44
CA THR A 179 9.08 -8.43 5.46
C THR A 179 10.13 -7.57 6.14
N LEU A 180 11.38 -7.66 5.64
CA LEU A 180 12.56 -6.94 6.11
C LEU A 180 12.83 -7.10 7.62
N PHE A 181 12.57 -8.29 8.15
CA PHE A 181 12.80 -8.62 9.56
C PHE A 181 14.22 -8.28 10.02
N GLU A 182 15.24 -8.50 9.18
CA GLU A 182 16.64 -8.26 9.51
C GLU A 182 16.95 -6.77 9.69
N LEU A 183 16.50 -5.93 8.74
CA LEU A 183 16.63 -4.47 8.82
C LEU A 183 15.90 -3.94 10.06
N ARG A 184 14.64 -4.36 10.25
CA ARG A 184 13.82 -3.95 11.39
C ARG A 184 14.47 -4.31 12.71
N SER A 185 14.96 -5.54 12.85
CA SER A 185 15.62 -6.02 14.06
C SER A 185 16.88 -5.20 14.38
N ALA A 186 17.69 -4.89 13.37
CA ALA A 186 18.89 -4.08 13.55
C ALA A 186 18.55 -2.64 13.99
N LEU A 187 17.55 -2.01 13.38
CA LEU A 187 17.09 -0.67 13.74
C LEU A 187 16.53 -0.62 15.18
N GLN A 188 15.67 -1.57 15.55
CA GLN A 188 15.08 -1.64 16.89
C GLN A 188 16.14 -1.79 17.98
N LEU A 189 17.13 -2.67 17.77
CA LEU A 189 18.22 -2.85 18.72
C LEU A 189 19.08 -1.58 18.86
N ALA A 190 19.37 -0.92 17.73
CA ALA A 190 20.14 0.33 17.73
C ALA A 190 19.41 1.47 18.45
N GLU A 191 18.09 1.61 18.26
CA GLU A 191 17.28 2.61 18.97
C GLU A 191 17.26 2.37 20.47
N VAL A 192 17.11 1.12 20.91
CA VAL A 192 17.17 0.77 22.35
C VAL A 192 18.54 1.13 22.93
N GLU A 193 19.62 0.79 22.24
CA GLU A 193 20.99 1.06 22.68
C GLU A 193 21.30 2.57 22.75
N ARG A 194 20.86 3.34 21.75
CA ARG A 194 21.28 4.75 21.56
C ARG A 194 20.29 5.77 22.11
N GLU A 195 19.00 5.48 22.03
CA GLU A 195 17.93 6.42 22.39
C GLU A 195 17.15 5.98 23.64
N GLY A 196 17.39 4.76 24.15
CA GLY A 196 16.74 4.25 25.35
C GLY A 196 15.25 3.96 25.18
N GLY A 197 14.77 3.86 23.93
CA GLY A 197 13.38 3.60 23.60
C GLY A 197 13.21 3.08 22.18
N LEU A 198 12.00 2.63 21.83
CA LEU A 198 11.65 2.13 20.51
C LEU A 198 10.73 3.11 19.80
N SER A 199 11.06 3.47 18.56
CA SER A 199 10.12 4.17 17.68
C SER A 199 9.00 3.23 17.23
N PRO A 200 7.81 3.74 16.89
CA PRO A 200 6.76 2.94 16.27
C PRO A 200 7.26 2.28 14.99
N HIS A 201 7.24 0.95 14.97
CA HIS A 201 7.43 0.12 13.79
C HIS A 201 6.14 -0.67 13.59
N LYS A 202 5.48 -0.50 12.45
CA LYS A 202 4.27 -1.25 12.12
C LYS A 202 4.63 -2.36 11.13
N HIS A 203 4.07 -3.52 11.40
CA HIS A 203 4.00 -4.62 10.46
C HIS A 203 2.81 -4.40 9.53
N ALA A 204 2.92 -4.91 8.31
CA ALA A 204 1.74 -5.04 7.49
C ALA A 204 0.72 -5.96 8.18
N THR A 205 -0.54 -5.53 8.20
CA THR A 205 -1.64 -6.27 8.81
C THR A 205 -1.92 -7.56 8.04
N SER A 206 -2.10 -8.69 8.74
CA SER A 206 -2.42 -9.95 8.05
C SER A 206 -3.82 -9.94 7.44
N LEU A 207 -3.92 -10.33 6.17
CA LEU A 207 -5.20 -10.58 5.47
C LEU A 207 -5.98 -11.75 6.08
N ILE A 208 -5.32 -12.59 6.89
CA ILE A 208 -5.90 -13.74 7.59
C ILE A 208 -7.10 -13.33 8.47
N SER A 209 -7.08 -12.11 9.03
CA SER A 209 -8.21 -11.60 9.83
C SER A 209 -9.49 -11.35 9.00
N TRP A 210 -9.37 -11.24 7.68
CA TRP A 210 -10.47 -11.04 6.73
C TRP A 210 -11.11 -12.34 6.24
N ALA A 211 -10.45 -13.48 6.47
CA ALA A 211 -10.98 -14.83 6.21
C ALA A 211 -12.07 -15.25 7.22
N ALA A 212 -12.87 -14.30 7.71
CA ALA A 212 -13.96 -14.56 8.63
C ALA A 212 -15.03 -15.46 7.96
N PRO A 213 -15.79 -16.24 8.75
CA PRO A 213 -16.83 -17.12 8.21
C PRO A 213 -17.87 -16.33 7.42
N GLY A 214 -18.04 -16.66 6.14
CA GLY A 214 -19.01 -16.01 5.24
C GLY A 214 -18.40 -15.10 4.17
N SER A 215 -17.08 -14.87 4.18
CA SER A 215 -16.37 -14.31 3.02
C SER A 215 -16.38 -15.32 1.87
N PRO A 216 -16.56 -14.89 0.60
CA PRO A 216 -16.41 -15.77 -0.57
C PRO A 216 -15.00 -16.40 -0.57
N LEU A 217 -14.83 -17.51 -1.31
CA LEU A 217 -13.59 -18.30 -1.41
C LEU A 217 -12.33 -17.41 -1.46
N LEU A 218 -11.75 -17.13 -0.28
CA LEU A 218 -10.57 -16.32 -0.12
C LEU A 218 -9.39 -17.29 -0.01
N THR A 219 -8.59 -17.37 -1.07
CA THR A 219 -7.30 -18.01 -1.02
C THR A 219 -6.29 -16.97 -0.55
N VAL A 220 -5.57 -17.27 0.53
CA VAL A 220 -4.46 -16.45 1.02
C VAL A 220 -3.21 -17.32 0.97
N ASP A 221 -2.28 -16.94 0.11
CA ASP A 221 -0.95 -17.55 0.03
C ASP A 221 0.07 -16.59 0.66
N VAL A 222 1.21 -17.14 1.07
CA VAL A 222 2.38 -16.36 1.51
C VAL A 222 3.55 -16.76 0.62
N ASP A 223 4.10 -15.77 -0.07
CA ASP A 223 5.17 -15.93 -1.04
C ASP A 223 6.43 -15.22 -0.54
N GLU A 224 7.58 -15.85 -0.67
CA GLU A 224 8.87 -15.26 -0.28
C GLU A 224 9.66 -14.80 -1.51
N VAL A 225 10.12 -13.55 -1.49
CA VAL A 225 11.03 -12.95 -2.46
C VAL A 225 12.34 -12.59 -1.74
N LYS A 226 13.45 -13.17 -2.19
CA LYS A 226 14.79 -12.95 -1.61
C LYS A 226 15.61 -12.07 -2.53
N VAL A 227 16.07 -10.94 -2.01
CA VAL A 227 16.95 -10.04 -2.74
C VAL A 227 18.22 -9.84 -1.95
N ALA A 228 19.37 -10.07 -2.59
CA ALA A 228 20.67 -9.84 -1.98
C ALA A 228 21.07 -8.38 -2.13
N TYR A 229 21.51 -7.75 -1.04
CA TYR A 229 22.04 -6.39 -1.06
C TYR A 229 23.46 -6.38 -0.48
N PRO A 230 24.35 -5.48 -0.93
CA PRO A 230 25.69 -5.37 -0.36
C PRO A 230 25.70 -5.04 1.13
N ASP A 231 24.80 -4.13 1.53
CA ASP A 231 24.66 -3.70 2.91
C ASP A 231 23.27 -3.09 3.17
N MET A 232 23.03 -2.73 4.44
CA MET A 232 21.81 -2.08 4.89
C MET A 232 21.56 -0.72 4.21
N TRP A 233 22.61 -0.01 3.80
CA TRP A 233 22.49 1.32 3.19
C TRP A 233 21.96 1.23 1.77
N ALA A 234 22.46 0.27 0.99
CA ALA A 234 21.96 -0.05 -0.33
C ALA A 234 20.46 -0.38 -0.28
N LEU A 235 20.05 -1.27 0.64
CA LEU A 235 18.62 -1.55 0.85
C LEU A 235 17.83 -0.29 1.21
N MET A 236 18.32 0.52 2.15
CA MET A 236 17.60 1.73 2.56
C MET A 236 17.49 2.76 1.44
N ASP A 237 18.45 2.82 0.51
CA ASP A 237 18.34 3.69 -0.67
C ASP A 237 17.31 3.15 -1.65
N ASP A 238 17.33 1.84 -1.92
CA ASP A 238 16.34 1.21 -2.80
C ASP A 238 14.93 1.36 -2.23
N LEU A 239 14.72 1.19 -0.92
CA LEU A 239 13.42 1.46 -0.29
C LEU A 239 12.96 2.92 -0.46
N ARG A 240 13.88 3.89 -0.46
CA ARG A 240 13.55 5.29 -0.74
C ARG A 240 13.22 5.50 -2.21
N ALA A 241 13.97 4.87 -3.10
CA ALA A 241 13.75 4.93 -4.54
C ALA A 241 12.44 4.25 -4.96
N MET A 242 12.04 3.18 -4.26
CA MET A 242 10.74 2.52 -4.40
C MET A 242 9.59 3.34 -3.80
N GLY A 243 9.88 4.33 -2.96
CA GLY A 243 8.89 5.08 -2.20
C GLY A 243 8.34 4.33 -0.99
N GLU A 244 8.95 3.23 -0.55
CA GLU A 244 8.59 2.37 0.60
C GLU A 244 9.15 2.86 1.95
N GLY A 245 9.45 4.16 2.04
CA GLY A 245 9.89 4.79 3.29
C GLY A 245 8.82 4.78 4.39
N ASN A 246 9.26 4.93 5.65
CA ASN A 246 8.36 5.01 6.79
C ASN A 246 7.39 6.21 6.67
N ALA A 247 6.09 5.95 6.82
CA ALA A 247 5.04 6.96 6.85
C ALA A 247 4.15 6.88 8.11
N ILE A 248 4.61 6.23 9.18
CA ILE A 248 3.83 6.11 10.43
C ILE A 248 3.64 7.49 11.10
N LEU A 249 2.43 7.75 11.59
CA LEU A 249 2.05 8.93 12.36
C LEU A 249 2.76 8.95 13.72
N GLY A 250 3.31 10.11 14.06
CA GLY A 250 4.02 10.32 15.32
C GLY A 250 5.07 11.42 15.19
N PRO A 251 5.78 11.76 16.27
CA PRO A 251 6.89 12.70 16.21
C PRO A 251 7.92 12.17 15.20
N ARG A 252 8.13 12.87 14.08
CA ARG A 252 9.16 12.54 13.10
C ARG A 252 10.52 12.59 13.79
N ARG A 253 11.03 11.44 14.22
CA ARG A 253 12.45 11.25 14.50
C ARG A 253 13.08 10.79 13.20
N ALA A 254 13.71 11.71 12.48
CA ALA A 254 14.72 11.28 11.52
C ALA A 254 15.70 10.39 12.30
N LEU A 255 15.96 9.19 11.79
CA LEU A 255 16.91 8.28 12.43
C LEU A 255 18.24 9.02 12.58
N ARG A 256 18.74 9.07 13.81
CA ARG A 256 19.99 9.75 14.10
C ARG A 256 21.13 9.01 13.42
N ARG A 257 22.17 9.74 13.01
CA ARG A 257 23.30 9.17 12.28
C ARG A 257 24.05 8.11 13.10
N ASP A 258 24.16 8.32 14.41
CA ASP A 258 24.72 7.37 15.37
C ASP A 258 23.85 6.11 15.50
N THR A 259 22.52 6.26 15.55
CA THR A 259 21.58 5.12 15.53
C THR A 259 21.72 4.30 14.24
N LEU A 260 21.82 4.95 13.08
CA LEU A 260 22.01 4.25 11.80
C LEU A 260 23.36 3.53 11.71
N ALA A 261 24.43 4.15 12.21
CA ALA A 261 25.75 3.52 12.27
C ALA A 261 25.74 2.30 13.20
N ALA A 262 25.08 2.40 14.36
CA ALA A 262 24.89 1.27 15.27
C ALA A 262 24.06 0.16 14.61
N ALA A 263 22.96 0.49 13.93
CA ALA A 263 22.15 -0.48 13.21
C ALA A 263 22.95 -1.21 12.13
N SER A 264 23.75 -0.50 11.34
CA SER A 264 24.63 -1.11 10.33
C SER A 264 25.65 -2.09 10.94
N ALA A 265 26.23 -1.76 12.10
CA ALA A 265 27.15 -2.64 12.81
C ALA A 265 26.45 -3.88 13.38
N ILE A 266 25.30 -3.70 14.03
CA ILE A 266 24.46 -4.79 14.56
C ILE A 266 24.04 -5.73 13.42
N TYR A 267 23.64 -5.14 12.31
CA TYR A 267 23.19 -5.85 11.12
C TYR A 267 24.31 -6.75 10.57
N THR A 268 25.48 -6.19 10.31
CA THR A 268 26.65 -6.93 9.80
C THR A 268 27.07 -8.03 10.78
N GLY A 269 27.04 -7.76 12.08
CA GLY A 269 27.40 -8.73 13.11
C GLY A 269 26.41 -9.88 13.29
N LYS A 270 25.12 -9.67 13.02
CA LYS A 270 24.07 -10.69 13.16
C LYS A 270 23.76 -11.46 11.89
N PHE A 271 23.77 -10.81 10.74
CA PHE A 271 23.25 -11.35 9.47
C PHE A 271 24.33 -11.53 8.38
N GLY A 272 25.56 -11.10 8.64
CA GLY A 272 26.70 -11.30 7.73
C GLY A 272 26.87 -10.20 6.68
N SER A 273 27.85 -10.39 5.79
CA SER A 273 28.34 -9.38 4.83
C SER A 273 27.76 -9.47 3.42
N LEU A 274 27.01 -10.54 3.09
CA LEU A 274 26.21 -10.65 1.86
C LEU A 274 24.78 -11.06 2.21
N PRO A 275 24.02 -10.15 2.83
CA PRO A 275 22.71 -10.50 3.32
C PRO A 275 21.69 -10.68 2.21
N SER A 276 20.82 -11.68 2.40
CA SER A 276 19.55 -11.77 1.71
C SER A 276 18.49 -11.08 2.55
N PHE A 277 17.70 -10.22 1.92
CA PHE A 277 16.54 -9.59 2.53
C PHE A 277 15.28 -10.25 2.02
N HIS A 278 14.37 -10.49 2.95
CA HIS A 278 13.17 -11.27 2.71
C HIS A 278 11.97 -10.32 2.60
N PHE A 279 11.32 -10.35 1.44
CA PHE A 279 10.02 -9.75 1.22
C PHE A 279 8.99 -10.88 1.24
N LEU A 280 8.07 -10.81 2.20
CA LEU A 280 6.96 -11.73 2.40
C LEU A 280 5.63 -11.03 2.12
#